data_AF-A0A1L3J458-F1
#
_entry.id   AF-A0A1L3J458-F1
#
_cell.length_a   1.000
_cell.length_b   1.000
_cell.length_c   1.000
_cell.angle_alpha   90.00
_cell.angle_beta   90.00
_cell.angle_gamma   90.00
#
_symmetry.space_group_name_H-M   'P 1'
#
loop_
_entity.id
_entity.type
_entity.pdbx_description
1 polymer ?
#
loop_
_entity_poly.entity_id
_entity_poly.type
_entity_poly.pdbx_seq_one_letter_code
_entity_poly.pdbx_strand_id
1 'polypeptide(L)'
;MKIQSILFLSLIYLLTSCSDSKEEMIVQDLYSESFPQTWKLVKMTGGSPNTESTGEDMSWQESYIFKADKSFIKTRFTEEKSLSGSGTWSKVEYDGGETGYLLEYHSSNPIIGSCTEGQEYLAIDPDKPNLISSWWSCDGPGLFYERIK
;
A
#
# COMPACT_ATOMS: atom_id res chain seq x y z
N MET A 1 -25.00 17.77 -71.16
CA MET A 1 -24.68 16.66 -70.23
C MET A 1 -23.32 17.00 -69.61
N LYS A 2 -23.23 17.71 -68.47
CA LYS A 2 -23.42 17.29 -67.06
C LYS A 2 -22.73 15.94 -66.75
N ILE A 3 -21.87 15.74 -65.75
CA ILE A 3 -21.25 16.51 -64.65
C ILE A 3 -19.98 15.70 -64.27
N GLN A 4 -18.90 16.37 -63.86
CA GLN A 4 -17.68 15.76 -63.28
C GLN A 4 -18.01 14.90 -62.04
N SER A 5 -17.48 13.68 -61.96
CA SER A 5 -17.51 12.88 -60.72
C SER A 5 -16.17 12.97 -59.99
N ILE A 6 -16.18 13.81 -58.97
CA ILE A 6 -15.27 13.82 -57.83
C ILE A 6 -15.76 12.70 -56.88
N LEU A 7 -14.87 11.91 -56.28
CA LEU A 7 -14.73 11.78 -54.81
C LEU A 7 -13.95 10.50 -54.42
N PHE A 8 -12.78 10.74 -53.83
CA PHE A 8 -12.38 10.21 -52.53
C PHE A 8 -12.58 8.70 -52.32
N LEU A 9 -11.64 7.92 -52.82
CA LEU A 9 -11.44 6.53 -52.39
C LEU A 9 -10.87 6.52 -50.97
N SER A 10 -11.80 6.61 -50.01
CA SER A 10 -11.80 5.91 -48.71
C SER A 10 -10.44 5.76 -48.03
N LEU A 11 -10.03 6.87 -47.40
CA LEU A 11 -9.16 6.93 -46.23
C LEU A 11 -9.87 6.24 -45.05
N ILE A 12 -9.84 4.90 -45.01
CA ILE A 12 -10.27 4.09 -43.86
C ILE A 12 -9.20 3.04 -43.59
N TYR A 13 -8.03 3.51 -43.14
CA TYR A 13 -7.24 2.75 -42.18
C TYR A 13 -7.60 3.33 -40.83
N LEU A 14 -8.67 2.78 -40.26
CA LEU A 14 -9.03 2.99 -38.87
C LEU A 14 -7.80 2.62 -38.04
N LEU A 15 -7.30 3.64 -37.35
CA LEU A 15 -6.36 3.54 -36.25
C LEU A 15 -6.89 2.45 -35.31
N THR A 16 -6.27 1.27 -35.35
CA THR A 16 -6.34 0.34 -34.22
C THR A 16 -5.54 1.00 -33.10
N SER A 17 -6.18 1.94 -32.42
CA SER A 17 -5.73 2.45 -31.14
C SER A 17 -5.86 1.26 -30.19
N CYS A 18 -4.75 0.55 -29.96
CA CYS A 18 -4.60 -0.19 -28.71
C CYS A 18 -4.81 0.84 -27.60
N SER A 19 -6.00 0.83 -27.01
CA SER A 19 -6.22 1.38 -25.69
C SER A 19 -5.33 0.56 -24.77
N ASP A 20 -4.16 1.10 -24.42
CA ASP A 20 -3.38 0.62 -23.28
C ASP A 20 -4.29 0.73 -22.05
N SER A 21 -5.00 -0.34 -21.72
CA SER A 21 -5.61 -0.52 -20.42
C SER A 21 -4.47 -0.81 -19.44
N LYS A 22 -3.80 0.25 -19.00
CA LYS A 22 -2.83 0.17 -17.90
C LYS A 22 -3.58 -0.21 -16.63
N GLU A 23 -3.56 -1.50 -16.35
CA GLU A 23 -3.23 -2.03 -15.01
C GLU A 23 -4.13 -1.60 -13.83
N GLU A 24 -5.45 -1.73 -13.96
CA GLU A 24 -6.37 -1.63 -12.81
C GLU A 24 -6.36 -2.86 -11.88
N MET A 25 -5.54 -3.88 -12.18
CA MET A 25 -5.58 -5.17 -11.49
C MET A 25 -4.87 -5.17 -10.13
N ILE A 26 -3.88 -4.29 -9.90
CA ILE A 26 -3.06 -4.27 -8.67
C ILE A 26 -3.81 -3.57 -7.51
N VAL A 27 -4.49 -2.46 -7.81
CA VAL A 27 -5.19 -1.64 -6.80
C VAL A 27 -6.46 -2.33 -6.27
N GLN A 28 -7.15 -3.14 -7.08
CA GLN A 28 -8.36 -3.85 -6.64
C GLN A 28 -8.07 -4.93 -5.58
N ASP A 29 -6.92 -5.61 -5.60
CA ASP A 29 -6.59 -6.64 -4.59
C ASP A 29 -6.37 -6.00 -3.21
N LEU A 30 -5.73 -4.82 -3.19
CA LEU A 30 -5.50 -4.01 -1.98
C LEU A 30 -6.80 -3.56 -1.31
N TYR A 31 -7.78 -3.16 -2.11
CA TYR A 31 -9.08 -2.71 -1.65
C TYR A 31 -10.15 -3.78 -1.62
N SER A 32 -9.82 -5.01 -1.96
CA SER A 32 -10.79 -6.10 -1.96
C SER A 32 -11.43 -6.19 -0.57
N GLU A 33 -12.77 -6.22 -0.53
CA GLU A 33 -13.51 -6.38 0.73
C GLU A 33 -13.40 -7.81 1.31
N SER A 34 -12.37 -8.56 0.89
CA SER A 34 -12.04 -9.87 1.43
C SER A 34 -11.29 -9.71 2.75
N PHE A 35 -12.07 -9.54 3.81
CA PHE A 35 -11.58 -9.50 5.19
C PHE A 35 -11.70 -10.90 5.85
N PRO A 36 -10.83 -11.22 6.82
CA PRO A 36 -9.69 -10.42 7.28
C PRO A 36 -8.55 -10.35 6.26
N GLN A 37 -7.82 -9.24 6.25
CA GLN A 37 -6.59 -9.10 5.48
C GLN A 37 -5.39 -9.18 6.40
N THR A 38 -4.45 -10.07 6.11
CA THR A 38 -3.19 -10.19 6.86
C THR A 38 -2.03 -9.65 6.03
N TRP A 39 -1.22 -8.81 6.63
CA TRP A 39 -0.06 -8.16 6.03
C TRP A 39 1.18 -8.45 6.85
N LYS A 40 2.27 -8.83 6.19
CA LYS A 40 3.54 -9.17 6.86
C LYS A 40 4.64 -8.21 6.42
N LEU A 41 5.45 -7.78 7.37
CA LEU A 41 6.67 -7.04 7.09
C LEU A 41 7.62 -7.93 6.28
N VAL A 42 8.04 -7.44 5.12
CA VAL A 42 8.95 -8.17 4.22
C VAL A 42 10.29 -7.47 4.05
N LYS A 43 10.36 -6.16 4.31
CA LYS A 43 11.59 -5.37 4.18
C LYS A 43 11.60 -4.22 5.19
N MET A 44 12.79 -3.98 5.74
CA MET A 44 13.12 -2.78 6.51
C MET A 44 14.29 -2.03 5.89
N THR A 45 14.24 -0.70 5.86
CA THR A 45 15.37 0.14 5.48
C THR A 45 15.92 0.90 6.68
N GLY A 46 17.23 1.06 6.77
CA GLY A 46 17.88 1.85 7.81
C GLY A 46 18.04 3.33 7.43
N GLY A 47 18.59 4.12 8.35
CA GLY A 47 18.85 5.56 8.14
C GLY A 47 20.05 5.89 7.26
N SER A 48 20.84 4.89 6.85
CA SER A 48 21.95 5.06 5.91
C SER A 48 21.54 4.63 4.50
N PRO A 49 22.03 5.31 3.43
CA PRO A 49 21.80 4.88 2.06
C PRO A 49 22.19 3.40 1.85
N ASN A 50 21.37 2.66 1.11
CA ASN A 50 21.59 1.24 0.77
C ASN A 50 21.62 0.27 1.97
N THR A 51 21.05 0.66 3.12
CA THR A 51 20.83 -0.28 4.21
C THR A 51 19.41 -0.83 4.14
N GLU A 52 19.31 -2.10 3.73
CA GLU A 52 18.06 -2.85 3.73
C GLU A 52 18.26 -4.20 4.40
N SER A 53 17.20 -4.71 5.03
CA SER A 53 17.15 -6.05 5.62
C SER A 53 15.83 -6.70 5.26
N THR A 54 15.86 -8.02 5.11
CA THR A 54 14.70 -8.84 4.73
C THR A 54 14.75 -10.15 5.51
N GLY A 55 13.61 -10.83 5.65
CA GLY A 55 13.57 -12.12 6.34
C GLY A 55 14.18 -12.07 7.74
N GLU A 56 15.04 -13.04 8.06
CA GLU A 56 15.67 -13.17 9.37
C GLU A 56 16.73 -12.10 9.66
N ASP A 57 17.19 -11.35 8.65
CA ASP A 57 18.14 -10.25 8.85
C ASP A 57 17.49 -9.00 9.45
N MET A 58 16.14 -8.97 9.51
CA MET A 58 15.40 -7.87 10.15
C MET A 58 15.42 -8.03 11.68
N SER A 59 15.68 -6.93 12.39
CA SER A 59 15.76 -6.91 13.86
C SER A 59 14.44 -7.24 14.57
N TRP A 60 13.32 -7.20 13.84
CA TRP A 60 12.04 -7.75 14.27
C TRP A 60 11.21 -8.16 13.05
N GLN A 61 10.22 -9.03 13.29
CA GLN A 61 9.13 -9.28 12.36
C GLN A 61 7.90 -8.51 12.81
N GLU A 62 7.01 -8.21 11.87
CA GLU A 62 5.76 -7.51 12.18
C GLU A 62 4.63 -7.94 11.26
N SER A 63 3.41 -7.86 11.75
CA SER A 63 2.20 -8.11 10.97
C SER A 63 1.05 -7.18 11.35
N TYR A 64 0.19 -6.93 10.38
CA TYR A 64 -1.13 -6.34 10.56
C TYR A 64 -2.22 -7.35 10.21
N ILE A 65 -3.32 -7.32 10.95
CA ILE A 65 -4.57 -7.98 10.61
C ILE A 65 -5.65 -6.91 10.58
N PHE A 66 -6.16 -6.59 9.38
CA PHE A 66 -7.32 -5.73 9.19
C PHE A 66 -8.59 -6.58 9.13
N LYS A 67 -9.64 -6.15 9.85
CA LYS A 67 -10.92 -6.86 9.91
C LYS A 67 -12.04 -6.05 9.25
N ALA A 68 -13.12 -6.76 8.89
CA ALA A 68 -14.30 -6.17 8.26
C ALA A 68 -15.01 -5.14 9.14
N ASP A 69 -14.93 -5.28 10.46
CA ASP A 69 -15.52 -4.37 11.45
C ASP A 69 -14.70 -3.08 11.65
N LYS A 70 -13.73 -2.82 10.77
CA LYS A 70 -12.77 -1.71 10.82
C LYS A 70 -11.81 -1.76 12.00
N SER A 71 -11.72 -2.87 12.75
CA SER A 71 -10.66 -3.06 13.73
C SER A 71 -9.38 -3.57 13.06
N PHE A 72 -8.24 -3.26 13.66
CA PHE A 72 -6.96 -3.85 13.30
C PHE A 72 -6.22 -4.38 14.53
N ILE A 73 -5.30 -5.32 14.28
CA ILE A 73 -4.30 -5.77 15.24
C ILE A 73 -2.94 -5.65 14.57
N LYS A 74 -2.00 -4.98 15.23
CA LYS A 74 -0.58 -4.97 14.88
C LYS A 74 0.16 -5.84 15.88
N THR A 75 1.04 -6.72 15.39
CA THR A 75 1.89 -7.54 16.26
C THR A 75 3.32 -7.48 15.77
N ARG A 76 4.23 -7.11 16.67
CA ARG A 76 5.68 -7.17 16.48
C ARG A 76 6.26 -8.35 17.25
N PHE A 77 7.13 -9.11 16.59
CA PHE A 77 7.82 -10.26 17.14
C PHE A 77 9.33 -9.98 17.15
N THR A 78 9.94 -10.08 18.31
CA THR A 78 11.40 -10.16 18.47
C THR A 78 11.77 -11.55 18.97
N GLU A 79 13.06 -11.86 19.07
CA GLU A 79 13.51 -13.14 19.63
C GLU A 79 13.02 -13.36 21.08
N GLU A 80 12.91 -12.27 21.86
CA GLU A 80 12.62 -12.32 23.28
C GLU A 80 11.11 -12.22 23.61
N LYS A 81 10.34 -11.53 22.77
CA LYS A 81 8.95 -11.17 23.11
C LYS A 81 8.07 -10.86 21.89
N SER A 82 6.76 -10.91 22.12
CA SER A 82 5.75 -10.39 21.22
C SER A 82 5.03 -9.21 21.89
N LEU A 83 4.82 -8.15 21.12
CA LEU A 83 4.04 -6.98 21.52
C LEU A 83 2.93 -6.77 20.50
N SER A 84 1.71 -6.53 20.99
CA SER A 84 0.55 -6.27 20.14
C SER A 84 -0.13 -4.97 20.53
N GLY A 85 -0.62 -4.26 19.52
CA GLY A 85 -1.48 -3.10 19.64
C GLY A 85 -2.72 -3.28 18.78
N SER A 86 -3.80 -2.57 19.11
CA SER A 86 -5.06 -2.66 18.36
C SER A 86 -5.76 -1.31 18.33
N GLY A 87 -6.62 -1.15 17.34
CA GLY A 87 -7.36 0.07 17.13
C GLY A 87 -8.35 -0.04 15.99
N THR A 88 -8.68 1.09 15.40
CA THR A 88 -9.52 1.19 14.20
C THR A 88 -8.74 1.68 13.00
N TRP A 89 -9.19 1.31 11.81
CA TRP A 89 -8.60 1.76 10.56
C TRP A 89 -9.62 2.45 9.67
N SER A 90 -9.14 3.40 8.87
CA SER A 90 -9.92 4.09 7.84
C SER A 90 -9.10 4.25 6.57
N LYS A 91 -9.76 4.28 5.42
CA LYS A 91 -9.11 4.63 4.14
C LYS A 91 -8.94 6.15 4.09
N VAL A 92 -7.80 6.59 3.62
CA VAL A 92 -7.48 8.01 3.45
C VAL A 92 -6.90 8.25 2.06
N GLU A 93 -7.15 9.45 1.55
CA GLU A 93 -6.58 9.99 0.32
C GLU A 93 -5.87 11.30 0.70
N TYR A 94 -4.64 11.47 0.24
CA TYR A 94 -3.82 12.64 0.49
C TYR A 94 -3.76 13.56 -0.72
N ASP A 95 -3.33 14.79 -0.48
CA ASP A 95 -3.04 15.74 -1.55
C ASP A 95 -2.01 15.14 -2.51
N GLY A 96 -2.38 15.02 -3.78
CA GLY A 96 -1.58 14.34 -4.80
C GLY A 96 -2.12 12.97 -5.23
N GLY A 97 -3.22 12.50 -4.64
CA GLY A 97 -3.91 11.26 -5.05
C GLY A 97 -3.28 9.99 -4.45
N GLU A 98 -2.33 10.13 -3.54
CA GLU A 98 -1.82 9.01 -2.75
C GLU A 98 -2.92 8.49 -1.82
N THR A 99 -3.07 7.18 -1.73
CA THR A 99 -4.10 6.56 -0.90
C THR A 99 -3.47 5.59 0.10
N GLY A 100 -4.19 5.31 1.19
CA GLY A 100 -3.67 4.44 2.22
C GLY A 100 -4.63 4.20 3.37
N TYR A 101 -4.07 3.78 4.50
CA TYR A 101 -4.78 3.54 5.74
C TYR A 101 -4.29 4.50 6.83
N LEU A 102 -5.23 5.11 7.54
CA LEU A 102 -4.99 5.73 8.84
C LEU A 102 -5.41 4.75 9.93
N LEU A 103 -4.48 4.45 10.84
CA LEU A 103 -4.65 3.60 12.01
C LEU A 103 -4.77 4.48 13.24
N GLU A 104 -5.79 4.25 14.06
CA GLU A 104 -5.99 4.95 15.35
C GLU A 104 -5.99 3.92 16.48
N TYR A 105 -4.95 3.94 17.32
CA TYR A 105 -4.76 2.99 18.41
C TYR A 105 -5.63 3.33 19.63
N HIS A 106 -6.19 2.30 20.26
CA HIS A 106 -7.01 2.49 21.47
C HIS A 106 -6.18 2.81 22.73
N SER A 107 -4.88 2.52 22.71
CA SER A 107 -3.97 2.76 23.81
C SER A 107 -2.57 3.05 23.28
N SER A 108 -1.77 3.76 24.07
CA SER A 108 -0.34 3.92 23.76
C SER A 108 0.33 2.56 23.63
N ASN A 109 1.26 2.45 22.68
CA ASN A 109 1.98 1.21 22.44
C ASN A 109 3.36 1.53 21.83
N PRO A 110 4.46 0.92 22.34
CA PRO A 110 5.81 1.22 21.84
C PRO A 110 6.06 0.77 20.40
N ILE A 111 5.17 -0.02 19.79
CA ILE A 111 5.32 -0.48 18.41
C ILE A 111 4.65 0.46 17.38
N ILE A 112 3.99 1.54 17.83
CA ILE A 112 3.41 2.56 16.95
C ILE A 112 4.57 3.28 16.25
N GLY A 113 4.60 3.21 14.91
CA GLY A 113 5.67 3.81 14.11
C GLY A 113 5.21 5.07 13.41
N SER A 114 5.22 6.21 14.09
CA SER A 114 4.75 7.48 13.52
C SER A 114 5.28 8.71 14.25
N CYS A 115 5.03 9.89 13.67
CA CYS A 115 5.27 11.19 14.28
C CYS A 115 4.14 11.60 15.25
N THR A 116 2.98 10.95 15.17
CA THR A 116 1.76 11.35 15.87
C THR A 116 1.36 10.27 16.87
N GLU A 117 1.35 10.63 18.15
CA GLU A 117 1.01 9.69 19.21
C GLU A 117 -0.36 9.04 18.96
N GLY A 118 -0.42 7.70 19.06
CA GLY A 118 -1.66 6.95 18.92
C GLY A 118 -2.15 6.78 17.47
N GLN A 119 -1.45 7.32 16.47
CA GLN A 119 -1.84 7.20 15.06
C GLN A 119 -0.71 6.60 14.23
N GLU A 120 -1.02 5.89 13.15
CA GLU A 120 -0.03 5.44 12.17
C GLU A 120 -0.61 5.50 10.76
N TYR A 121 0.21 5.89 9.79
CA TYR A 121 -0.20 5.98 8.40
C TYR A 121 0.53 4.92 7.58
N LEU A 122 -0.23 4.16 6.78
CA LEU A 122 0.29 3.19 5.82
C LEU A 122 -0.12 3.62 4.42
N ALA A 123 0.83 4.07 3.60
CA ALA A 123 0.59 4.37 2.21
C ALA A 123 0.48 3.07 1.39
N ILE A 124 -0.33 3.09 0.35
CA ILE A 124 -0.32 2.06 -0.68
C ILE A 124 0.75 2.42 -1.71
N ASP A 125 1.65 1.48 -1.99
CA ASP A 125 2.60 1.62 -3.09
C ASP A 125 1.83 1.70 -4.43
N PRO A 126 2.01 2.74 -5.25
CA PRO A 126 1.30 2.88 -6.52
C PRO A 126 1.73 1.83 -7.56
N ASP A 127 2.95 1.28 -7.44
CA ASP A 127 3.55 0.38 -8.41
C ASP A 127 3.45 -1.09 -7.97
N LYS A 128 3.16 -1.36 -6.69
CA LYS A 128 3.14 -2.71 -6.09
C LYS A 128 1.99 -2.88 -5.11
N PRO A 129 1.47 -4.10 -4.90
CA PRO A 129 0.42 -4.36 -3.92
C PRO A 129 0.98 -4.38 -2.47
N ASN A 130 1.73 -3.36 -2.08
CA ASN A 130 2.45 -3.28 -0.82
C ASN A 130 1.93 -2.11 0.02
N LEU A 131 1.98 -2.28 1.34
CA LEU A 131 1.81 -1.17 2.28
C LEU A 131 3.18 -0.65 2.70
N ILE A 132 3.29 0.66 2.85
CA ILE A 132 4.50 1.36 3.28
C ILE A 132 4.17 2.20 4.50
N SER A 133 4.81 1.93 5.64
CA SER A 133 4.64 2.76 6.84
C SER A 133 5.23 4.14 6.62
N SER A 134 4.58 5.20 7.12
CA SER A 134 5.09 6.56 7.09
C SER A 134 6.16 6.85 8.15
N TRP A 135 6.59 5.86 8.94
CA TRP A 135 7.53 6.08 10.05
C TRP A 135 8.88 6.66 9.61
N TRP A 136 9.29 6.38 8.37
CA TRP A 136 10.52 6.93 7.78
C TRP A 136 10.53 8.46 7.71
N SER A 137 9.37 9.11 7.67
CA SER A 137 9.26 10.58 7.72
C SER A 137 9.58 11.16 9.10
N CYS A 138 9.78 10.31 10.10
CA CYS A 138 9.95 10.64 11.51
C CYS A 138 11.27 10.05 12.06
N ASP A 139 12.28 9.93 11.21
CA ASP A 139 13.57 9.26 11.50
C ASP A 139 13.45 7.77 11.88
N GLY A 140 12.30 7.15 11.59
CA GLY A 140 12.10 5.71 11.70
C GLY A 140 12.67 4.94 10.50
N PRO A 141 12.73 3.61 10.57
CA PRO A 141 13.02 2.79 9.40
C PRO A 141 11.88 2.86 8.38
N GLY A 142 12.20 2.66 7.11
CA GLY A 142 11.18 2.37 6.09
C GLY A 142 10.68 0.94 6.28
N LEU A 143 9.37 0.76 6.40
CA LEU A 143 8.76 -0.55 6.64
C LEU A 143 7.80 -0.88 5.48
N PHE A 144 8.00 -2.04 4.87
CA PHE A 144 7.27 -2.48 3.68
C PHE A 144 6.58 -3.81 3.95
N TYR A 145 5.30 -3.89 3.64
CA TYR A 145 4.46 -5.03 3.96
C TYR A 145 3.79 -5.59 2.72
N GLU A 146 3.67 -6.91 2.69
CA GLU A 146 2.97 -7.66 1.64
C GLU A 146 1.77 -8.40 2.24
N ARG A 147 0.72 -8.52 1.44
CA ARG A 147 -0.48 -9.27 1.81
C ARG A 147 -0.19 -10.78 1.76
N ILE A 148 -0.51 -11.49 2.85
CA ILE A 148 -0.52 -12.95 2.85
C ILE A 148 -1.85 -13.41 2.23
N LYS A 149 -1.77 -14.24 1.19
CA LYS A 149 -2.93 -14.88 0.54
C LYS A 149 -3.30 -16.19 1.21
#